data_AF-A0A3N5EFU8-F1
#
_entry.id   AF-A0A3N5EFU8-F1
#
_cell.length_a   1.000
_cell.length_b   1.000
_cell.length_c   1.000
_cell.angle_alpha   90.00
_cell.angle_beta   90.00
_cell.angle_gamma   90.00
#
_symmetry.space_group_name_H-M   'P 1'
#
loop_
_entity.id
_entity.type
_entity.pdbx_description
1 polymer ?
#
loop_
_entity_poly.entity_id
_entity_poly.type
_entity_poly.pdbx_seq_one_letter_code
_entity_poly.pdbx_strand_id
1 'polypeptide(L)'
;MAIAAGILSAVLCTGGVSRAQHHVGVAAIDSVRVLNAAEKCLREPPATIVAFPAVRSAGGRHDFYSEGDYWWPDPGNPDGPFIQRDGMSNPGNFVHHREAMLRFSRAVSTLAAAYKLTHDEKYALRAVRHLKAWFVDDSTRMLPHLKFAQAIKGRVTGRGIGIIDTIHLIEVARAVEKLSGARSLSKAEEAAIRSWFSEYLTWITTHPYGIDEREAKNNHGTWWVAQVAAFAHLAGKSDQLEYARNRYKSVLLPSQMAPDGSFPLELKRTKPFNYSIFNLDGMAIICQILSTPEDNLWTYTLPDGRGMQKGIEFLYPFLREKSAWPFPK
;
A
#
# COMPACT_ATOMS: atom_id res chain seq x y z
N MET A 1 0.49 10.30 -3.00
CA MET A 1 -0.52 11.23 -2.43
C MET A 1 -1.92 10.61 -2.52
N ALA A 2 -2.08 9.37 -2.06
CA ALA A 2 -3.34 8.62 -2.21
C ALA A 2 -3.74 7.79 -0.98
N ILE A 3 -2.93 7.73 0.08
CA ILE A 3 -3.34 7.06 1.34
C ILE A 3 -4.13 8.00 2.28
N ALA A 4 -4.27 9.30 1.93
CA ALA A 4 -4.93 10.28 2.80
C ALA A 4 -6.47 10.40 2.63
N ALA A 5 -7.10 9.63 1.73
CA ALA A 5 -8.56 9.75 1.50
C ALA A 5 -9.42 8.90 2.45
N GLY A 6 -8.83 7.93 3.18
CA GLY A 6 -9.58 7.03 4.04
C GLY A 6 -10.16 7.66 5.31
N ILE A 7 -9.58 8.76 5.80
CA ILE A 7 -9.93 9.35 7.10
C ILE A 7 -11.10 10.36 7.00
N LEU A 8 -11.41 10.91 5.81
CA LEU A 8 -12.41 11.97 5.70
C LEU A 8 -13.87 11.49 5.87
N SER A 9 -14.16 10.19 5.77
CA SER A 9 -15.53 9.65 5.87
C SER A 9 -15.96 9.27 7.29
N ALA A 10 -15.08 9.30 8.28
CA ALA A 10 -15.36 8.71 9.60
C ALA A 10 -15.74 9.70 10.73
N VAL A 11 -15.83 11.01 10.46
CA VAL A 11 -15.93 12.04 11.52
C VAL A 11 -17.39 12.45 11.89
N LEU A 12 -18.44 11.83 11.33
CA LEU A 12 -19.83 12.28 11.57
C LEU A 12 -20.74 11.23 12.22
N CYS A 13 -20.33 10.68 13.36
CA CYS A 13 -21.19 9.82 14.19
C CYS A 13 -21.10 10.16 15.69
N THR A 14 -21.28 11.43 16.05
CA THR A 14 -21.51 11.84 17.44
C THR A 14 -22.65 12.86 17.51
N GLY A 15 -23.84 12.42 17.93
CA GLY A 15 -25.00 13.27 18.19
C GLY A 15 -26.30 12.66 17.68
N GLY A 16 -27.24 12.37 18.59
CA GLY A 16 -28.51 11.70 18.33
C GLY A 16 -29.55 12.56 17.60
N VAL A 17 -29.24 13.03 16.40
CA VAL A 17 -30.19 13.65 15.46
C VAL A 17 -30.07 12.90 14.14
N SER A 18 -31.21 12.51 13.55
CA SER A 18 -31.39 11.94 12.20
C SER A 18 -30.10 11.75 11.39
N ARG A 19 -29.65 10.48 11.23
CA ARG A 19 -28.49 10.10 10.40
C ARG A 19 -28.80 10.38 8.93
N ALA A 20 -28.74 11.64 8.53
CA ALA A 20 -28.43 11.98 7.15
C ALA A 20 -27.04 11.41 6.88
N GLN A 21 -26.92 10.45 5.97
CA GLN A 21 -25.63 10.07 5.41
C GLN A 21 -25.04 11.33 4.78
N HIS A 22 -24.16 12.02 5.51
CA HIS A 22 -23.39 13.12 4.96
C HIS A 22 -22.41 12.51 3.95
N HIS A 23 -22.86 12.40 2.70
CA HIS A 23 -21.98 12.08 1.59
C HIS A 23 -21.04 13.26 1.38
N VAL A 24 -19.82 13.15 1.91
CA VAL A 24 -18.75 14.08 1.56
C VAL A 24 -18.49 13.93 0.08
N GLY A 25 -18.83 14.97 -0.69
CA GLY A 25 -18.61 15.03 -2.14
C GLY A 25 -17.12 15.17 -2.47
N VAL A 26 -16.31 14.13 -2.21
CA VAL A 26 -14.85 14.15 -2.39
C VAL A 26 -14.48 14.56 -3.81
N ALA A 27 -15.23 14.12 -4.81
CA ALA A 27 -15.04 14.53 -6.20
C ALA A 27 -15.19 16.06 -6.38
N ALA A 28 -16.19 16.68 -5.77
CA ALA A 28 -16.40 18.12 -5.85
C ALA A 28 -15.28 18.88 -5.12
N ILE A 29 -14.85 18.39 -3.96
CA ILE A 29 -13.82 19.02 -3.13
C ILE A 29 -12.43 18.93 -3.77
N ASP A 30 -12.10 17.78 -4.37
CA ASP A 30 -10.73 17.43 -4.73
C ASP A 30 -10.44 17.47 -6.24
N SER A 31 -11.47 17.66 -7.07
CA SER A 31 -11.36 17.65 -8.54
C SER A 31 -10.25 18.56 -9.06
N VAL A 32 -10.17 19.82 -8.60
CA VAL A 32 -9.18 20.79 -9.05
C VAL A 32 -7.76 20.29 -8.79
N ARG A 33 -7.49 19.75 -7.59
CA ARG A 33 -6.18 19.22 -7.24
C ARG A 33 -5.83 18.00 -8.09
N VAL A 34 -6.79 17.09 -8.29
CA VAL A 34 -6.62 15.88 -9.11
C VAL A 34 -6.30 16.24 -10.56
N LEU A 35 -7.08 17.13 -11.18
CA LEU A 35 -6.89 17.52 -12.57
C LEU A 35 -5.55 18.25 -12.78
N ASN A 36 -5.18 19.16 -11.87
CA ASN A 36 -3.86 19.83 -11.92
C ASN A 36 -2.69 18.84 -11.80
N ALA A 37 -2.84 17.80 -10.98
CA ALA A 37 -1.83 16.74 -10.88
C ALA A 37 -1.81 15.86 -12.15
N ALA A 38 -2.97 15.53 -12.70
CA ALA A 38 -3.10 14.70 -13.90
C ALA A 38 -2.46 15.37 -15.12
N GLU A 39 -2.63 16.69 -15.28
CA GLU A 39 -1.98 17.46 -16.34
C GLU A 39 -0.45 17.40 -16.26
N LYS A 40 0.14 17.26 -15.06
CA LYS A 40 1.58 17.03 -14.91
C LYS A 40 1.95 15.60 -15.33
N CYS A 41 1.20 14.61 -14.85
CA CYS A 41 1.42 13.21 -15.20
C CYS A 41 1.21 12.92 -16.70
N LEU A 42 0.41 13.71 -17.42
CA LEU A 42 0.29 13.61 -18.88
C LEU A 42 1.60 13.82 -19.63
N ARG A 43 2.59 14.50 -19.05
CA ARG A 43 3.91 14.74 -19.66
C ARG A 43 4.98 13.74 -19.19
N GLU A 44 4.68 12.94 -18.19
CA GLU A 44 5.64 12.01 -17.60
C GLU A 44 5.80 10.74 -18.47
N PRO A 45 7.01 10.39 -18.93
CA PRO A 45 7.23 9.13 -19.64
C PRO A 45 7.20 7.94 -18.66
N PRO A 46 6.75 6.75 -19.07
CA PRO A 46 6.96 5.54 -18.27
C PRO A 46 8.44 5.34 -17.95
N ALA A 47 8.74 5.04 -16.69
CA ALA A 47 10.06 4.56 -16.27
C ALA A 47 9.83 3.43 -15.27
N THR A 48 10.38 2.26 -15.58
CA THR A 48 10.25 1.05 -14.76
C THR A 48 11.58 0.71 -14.12
N ILE A 49 11.60 -0.33 -13.30
CA ILE A 49 12.80 -0.79 -12.62
C ILE A 49 13.96 -1.16 -13.57
N VAL A 50 13.66 -1.57 -14.80
CA VAL A 50 14.68 -1.95 -15.80
C VAL A 50 15.58 -0.77 -16.16
N ALA A 51 15.08 0.47 -16.04
CA ALA A 51 15.86 1.68 -16.31
C ALA A 51 16.89 2.02 -15.21
N PHE A 52 16.87 1.31 -14.08
CA PHE A 52 17.68 1.62 -12.90
C PHE A 52 18.49 0.40 -12.43
N PRO A 53 19.65 0.10 -13.05
CA PRO A 53 20.45 -1.06 -12.68
C PRO A 53 20.87 -1.05 -11.20
N ALA A 54 20.51 -2.09 -10.46
CA ALA A 54 20.88 -2.29 -9.07
C ALA A 54 22.13 -3.18 -8.96
N VAL A 55 23.33 -2.58 -8.98
CA VAL A 55 24.62 -3.31 -8.97
C VAL A 55 24.77 -4.26 -7.75
N ARG A 56 24.12 -3.93 -6.62
CA ARG A 56 24.15 -4.74 -5.39
C ARG A 56 23.07 -5.83 -5.32
N SER A 57 22.21 -5.92 -6.33
CA SER A 57 21.17 -6.95 -6.40
C SER A 57 21.75 -8.30 -6.80
N ALA A 58 21.24 -9.36 -6.20
CA ALA A 58 21.47 -10.73 -6.66
C ALA A 58 20.47 -11.16 -7.76
N GLY A 59 19.50 -10.31 -8.09
CA GLY A 59 18.50 -10.53 -9.14
C GLY A 59 18.89 -9.95 -10.49
N GLY A 60 18.08 -10.26 -11.50
CA GLY A 60 18.18 -9.69 -12.85
C GLY A 60 17.53 -8.32 -12.98
N ARG A 61 17.61 -7.74 -14.19
CA ARG A 61 17.11 -6.38 -14.48
C ARG A 61 15.59 -6.19 -14.29
N HIS A 62 14.82 -7.28 -14.34
CA HIS A 62 13.37 -7.27 -14.17
C HIS A 62 12.93 -7.57 -12.73
N ASP A 63 13.90 -7.75 -11.82
CA ASP A 63 13.63 -8.05 -10.42
C ASP A 63 13.64 -6.78 -9.58
N PHE A 64 12.57 -6.57 -8.80
CA PHE A 64 12.54 -5.47 -7.86
C PHE A 64 13.60 -5.69 -6.76
N TYR A 65 14.33 -4.61 -6.44
CA TYR A 65 15.42 -4.62 -5.49
C TYR A 65 15.31 -3.40 -4.58
N SER A 66 15.56 -3.63 -3.31
CA SER A 66 15.69 -2.59 -2.30
C SER A 66 16.56 -3.11 -1.18
N GLU A 67 17.02 -2.20 -0.32
CA GLU A 67 17.84 -2.54 0.83
C GLU A 67 17.09 -2.22 2.11
N GLY A 68 17.37 -2.98 3.17
CA GLY A 68 16.74 -2.73 4.46
C GLY A 68 17.04 -1.30 4.95
N ASP A 69 15.99 -0.49 5.12
CA ASP A 69 16.10 0.95 5.42
C ASP A 69 17.04 1.26 6.59
N TYR A 70 17.08 0.41 7.60
CA TYR A 70 17.79 0.63 8.87
C TYR A 70 19.09 -0.14 9.00
N TRP A 71 19.70 -0.61 7.89
CA TRP A 71 20.94 -1.36 7.92
C TRP A 71 22.12 -0.52 7.41
N TRP A 72 23.17 -0.45 8.22
CA TRP A 72 24.31 0.45 8.02
C TRP A 72 25.63 -0.32 7.97
N PRO A 73 26.67 0.21 7.28
CA PRO A 73 28.03 -0.27 7.42
C PRO A 73 28.45 -0.28 8.89
N ASP A 74 29.14 -1.33 9.30
CA ASP A 74 29.74 -1.41 10.64
C ASP A 74 31.03 -0.57 10.68
N PRO A 75 31.12 0.48 11.52
CA PRO A 75 32.34 1.27 11.64
C PRO A 75 33.56 0.45 12.11
N GLY A 76 33.33 -0.63 12.87
CA GLY A 76 34.39 -1.52 13.35
C GLY A 76 34.83 -2.57 12.33
N ASN A 77 34.02 -2.82 11.29
CA ASN A 77 34.34 -3.71 10.19
C ASN A 77 33.63 -3.26 8.90
N PRO A 78 34.19 -2.26 8.17
CA PRO A 78 33.53 -1.67 7.00
C PRO A 78 33.19 -2.66 5.87
N ASP A 79 33.96 -3.74 5.76
CA ASP A 79 33.75 -4.82 4.78
C ASP A 79 32.82 -5.93 5.29
N GLY A 80 32.46 -5.89 6.57
CA GLY A 80 31.59 -6.87 7.23
C GLY A 80 30.10 -6.71 6.92
N PRO A 81 29.26 -7.61 7.45
CA PRO A 81 27.82 -7.52 7.34
C PRO A 81 27.27 -6.23 7.95
N PHE A 82 26.27 -5.63 7.32
CA PHE A 82 25.64 -4.43 7.88
C PHE A 82 25.02 -4.70 9.26
N ILE A 83 24.92 -3.65 10.07
CA ILE A 83 24.32 -3.65 11.41
C ILE A 83 23.03 -2.82 11.43
N GLN A 84 22.08 -3.22 12.26
CA GLN A 84 20.78 -2.55 12.33
C GLN A 84 20.82 -1.31 13.25
N ARG A 85 20.20 -0.22 12.81
CA ARG A 85 19.95 1.02 13.57
C ARG A 85 18.51 1.47 13.39
N ASP A 86 17.59 0.96 14.21
CA ASP A 86 16.15 1.18 14.03
C ASP A 86 15.78 2.67 13.95
N GLY A 87 14.88 3.03 13.03
CA GLY A 87 14.43 4.41 12.82
C GLY A 87 15.40 5.34 12.08
N MET A 88 16.64 4.90 11.86
CA MET A 88 17.68 5.64 11.16
C MET A 88 17.84 5.12 9.74
N SER A 89 17.24 5.80 8.76
CA SER A 89 17.36 5.42 7.35
C SER A 89 18.80 5.62 6.85
N ASN A 90 19.39 4.60 6.24
CA ASN A 90 20.71 4.69 5.63
C ASN A 90 20.63 5.46 4.29
N PRO A 91 21.27 6.63 4.17
CA PRO A 91 21.24 7.42 2.94
C PRO A 91 22.02 6.76 1.79
N GLY A 92 22.88 5.78 2.08
CA GLY A 92 23.61 5.00 1.07
C GLY A 92 22.80 3.87 0.44
N ASN A 93 21.54 3.68 0.87
CA ASN A 93 20.68 2.66 0.32
C ASN A 93 20.36 2.91 -1.17
N PHE A 94 20.22 1.84 -1.91
CA PHE A 94 19.65 1.87 -3.25
C PHE A 94 18.15 2.13 -3.15
N VAL A 95 17.71 3.29 -3.67
CA VAL A 95 16.31 3.75 -3.57
C VAL A 95 15.57 3.82 -4.91
N HIS A 96 16.27 3.67 -6.03
CA HIS A 96 15.71 4.00 -7.35
C HIS A 96 14.50 3.14 -7.75
N HIS A 97 14.45 1.85 -7.41
CA HIS A 97 13.26 1.04 -7.69
C HIS A 97 12.05 1.48 -6.87
N ARG A 98 12.25 1.87 -5.59
CA ARG A 98 11.20 2.44 -4.73
C ARG A 98 10.71 3.77 -5.29
N GLU A 99 11.62 4.64 -5.73
CA GLU A 99 11.27 5.92 -6.38
C GLU A 99 10.47 5.71 -7.67
N ALA A 100 10.90 4.75 -8.51
CA ALA A 100 10.19 4.38 -9.73
C ALA A 100 8.78 3.86 -9.42
N MET A 101 8.64 2.99 -8.41
CA MET A 101 7.35 2.45 -7.96
C MET A 101 6.40 3.55 -7.44
N LEU A 102 6.92 4.46 -6.61
CA LEU A 102 6.18 5.60 -6.09
C LEU A 102 5.70 6.52 -7.20
N ARG A 103 6.58 6.84 -8.15
CA ARG A 103 6.26 7.66 -9.31
C ARG A 103 5.20 6.99 -10.20
N PHE A 104 5.38 5.71 -10.49
CA PHE A 104 4.44 4.90 -11.26
C PHE A 104 3.05 4.86 -10.61
N SER A 105 3.00 4.49 -9.33
CA SER A 105 1.75 4.41 -8.55
C SER A 105 1.03 5.77 -8.51
N ARG A 106 1.77 6.86 -8.28
CA ARG A 106 1.21 8.21 -8.30
C ARG A 106 0.66 8.57 -9.68
N ALA A 107 1.40 8.33 -10.75
CA ALA A 107 0.98 8.69 -12.10
C ALA A 107 -0.29 7.94 -12.49
N VAL A 108 -0.31 6.62 -12.34
CA VAL A 108 -1.46 5.78 -12.72
C VAL A 108 -2.69 6.11 -11.89
N SER A 109 -2.59 6.21 -10.57
CA SER A 109 -3.74 6.52 -9.71
C SER A 109 -4.29 7.93 -9.97
N THR A 110 -3.43 8.92 -10.20
CA THR A 110 -3.85 10.29 -10.53
C THR A 110 -4.56 10.36 -11.88
N LEU A 111 -4.00 9.71 -12.91
CA LEU A 111 -4.60 9.68 -14.25
C LEU A 111 -5.92 8.91 -14.26
N ALA A 112 -6.01 7.78 -13.56
CA ALA A 112 -7.27 7.04 -13.43
C ALA A 112 -8.34 7.83 -12.67
N ALA A 113 -7.95 8.58 -11.63
CA ALA A 113 -8.87 9.47 -10.92
C ALA A 113 -9.39 10.59 -11.83
N ALA A 114 -8.51 11.22 -12.63
CA ALA A 114 -8.92 12.24 -13.60
C ALA A 114 -9.84 11.67 -14.70
N TYR A 115 -9.54 10.47 -15.21
CA TYR A 115 -10.43 9.75 -16.13
C TYR A 115 -11.79 9.47 -15.49
N LYS A 116 -11.83 9.00 -14.24
CA LYS A 116 -13.09 8.75 -13.52
C LYS A 116 -13.93 10.02 -13.35
N LEU A 117 -13.29 11.17 -13.18
CA LEU A 117 -13.97 12.46 -13.00
C LEU A 117 -14.49 13.07 -14.31
N THR A 118 -13.80 12.84 -15.41
CA THR A 118 -14.02 13.58 -16.68
C THR A 118 -14.46 12.72 -17.84
N HIS A 119 -14.20 11.41 -17.77
CA HIS A 119 -14.29 10.46 -18.87
C HIS A 119 -13.43 10.82 -20.10
N ASP A 120 -12.43 11.71 -19.94
CA ASP A 120 -11.52 12.08 -21.01
C ASP A 120 -10.45 10.99 -21.22
N GLU A 121 -10.49 10.37 -22.40
CA GLU A 121 -9.60 9.27 -22.80
C GLU A 121 -8.12 9.65 -22.77
N LYS A 122 -7.74 10.94 -22.85
CA LYS A 122 -6.32 11.31 -22.79
C LYS A 122 -5.65 10.83 -21.49
N TYR A 123 -6.41 10.84 -20.38
CA TYR A 123 -5.92 10.38 -19.09
C TYR A 123 -5.83 8.85 -19.04
N ALA A 124 -6.86 8.15 -19.52
CA ALA A 124 -6.85 6.69 -19.60
C ALA A 124 -5.71 6.20 -20.50
N LEU A 125 -5.57 6.75 -21.70
CA LEU A 125 -4.49 6.45 -22.64
C LEU A 125 -3.11 6.58 -21.99
N ARG A 126 -2.88 7.66 -21.24
CA ARG A 126 -1.59 7.83 -20.57
C ARG A 126 -1.40 6.83 -19.43
N ALA A 127 -2.43 6.55 -18.64
CA ALA A 127 -2.34 5.56 -17.57
C ALA A 127 -2.02 4.16 -18.12
N VAL A 128 -2.68 3.76 -19.22
CA VAL A 128 -2.44 2.48 -19.90
C VAL A 128 -1.00 2.36 -20.37
N ARG A 129 -0.39 3.43 -20.91
CA ARG A 129 1.05 3.41 -21.28
C ARG A 129 1.97 3.10 -20.10
N HIS A 130 1.70 3.65 -18.91
CA HIS A 130 2.46 3.32 -17.72
C HIS A 130 2.24 1.87 -17.28
N LEU A 131 0.99 1.40 -17.30
CA LEU A 131 0.63 0.02 -16.92
C LEU A 131 1.30 -1.01 -17.84
N LYS A 132 1.29 -0.78 -19.16
CA LYS A 132 1.92 -1.67 -20.14
C LYS A 132 3.42 -1.80 -19.92
N ALA A 133 4.11 -0.67 -19.77
CA ALA A 133 5.54 -0.68 -19.50
C ALA A 133 5.86 -1.46 -18.22
N TRP A 134 5.06 -1.27 -17.16
CA TRP A 134 5.34 -1.90 -15.86
C TRP A 134 5.02 -3.39 -15.82
N PHE A 135 3.95 -3.85 -16.48
CA PHE A 135 3.42 -5.20 -16.30
C PHE A 135 3.48 -6.11 -17.52
N VAL A 136 3.50 -5.54 -18.72
CA VAL A 136 3.25 -6.29 -19.96
C VAL A 136 4.49 -6.34 -20.85
N ASP A 137 5.07 -5.18 -21.15
CA ASP A 137 6.13 -5.06 -22.16
C ASP A 137 7.40 -5.79 -21.70
N ASP A 138 7.78 -6.87 -22.39
CA ASP A 138 8.89 -7.76 -22.01
C ASP A 138 10.23 -7.05 -21.80
N SER A 139 10.47 -5.93 -22.49
CA SER A 139 11.70 -5.15 -22.37
C SER A 139 11.75 -4.27 -21.11
N THR A 140 10.61 -4.04 -20.44
CA THR A 140 10.51 -3.09 -19.32
C THR A 140 9.77 -3.60 -18.09
N ARG A 141 9.03 -4.70 -18.19
CA ARG A 141 8.16 -5.18 -17.11
C ARG A 141 8.93 -5.53 -15.83
N MET A 142 8.28 -5.36 -14.68
CA MET A 142 8.72 -5.94 -13.42
C MET A 142 8.19 -7.39 -13.33
N LEU A 143 8.98 -8.33 -12.82
CA LEU A 143 8.48 -9.69 -12.55
C LEU A 143 7.57 -9.71 -11.30
N PRO A 144 6.53 -10.57 -11.27
CA PRO A 144 5.52 -10.60 -10.20
C PRO A 144 6.03 -11.30 -8.92
N HIS A 145 7.17 -10.85 -8.36
CA HIS A 145 7.71 -11.33 -7.09
C HIS A 145 8.72 -10.36 -6.45
N LEU A 146 8.93 -10.49 -5.13
CA LEU A 146 9.88 -9.69 -4.34
C LEU A 146 10.99 -10.54 -3.69
N LYS A 147 11.70 -11.32 -4.50
CA LYS A 147 12.80 -12.17 -4.01
C LYS A 147 14.02 -11.38 -3.50
N PHE A 148 14.17 -10.13 -3.96
CA PHE A 148 15.36 -9.31 -3.67
C PHE A 148 15.02 -7.99 -2.97
N ALA A 149 13.84 -7.92 -2.33
CA ALA A 149 13.41 -6.76 -1.58
C ALA A 149 14.00 -6.76 -0.16
N GLN A 150 14.39 -5.57 0.29
CA GLN A 150 15.05 -5.30 1.57
C GLN A 150 16.24 -6.22 1.86
N ALA A 151 17.10 -6.41 0.87
CA ALA A 151 18.37 -7.07 1.02
C ALA A 151 19.22 -6.42 2.13
N ILE A 152 20.11 -7.20 2.74
CA ILE A 152 21.06 -6.72 3.74
C ILE A 152 22.45 -7.18 3.33
N LYS A 153 23.34 -6.23 3.02
CA LYS A 153 24.71 -6.52 2.61
C LYS A 153 25.40 -7.44 3.64
N GLY A 154 25.97 -8.53 3.13
CA GLY A 154 26.67 -9.54 3.92
C GLY A 154 25.77 -10.45 4.77
N ARG A 155 24.43 -10.42 4.58
CA ARG A 155 23.51 -11.29 5.33
C ARG A 155 22.52 -12.04 4.44
N VAL A 156 21.68 -11.32 3.69
CA VAL A 156 20.58 -11.89 2.91
C VAL A 156 20.34 -11.09 1.63
N THR A 157 19.91 -11.76 0.57
CA THR A 157 19.62 -11.15 -0.74
C THR A 157 18.20 -10.57 -0.83
N GLY A 158 17.31 -10.94 0.09
CA GLY A 158 15.95 -10.44 0.23
C GLY A 158 15.28 -11.05 1.48
N ARG A 159 14.08 -10.58 1.83
CA ARG A 159 13.35 -11.04 3.03
C ARG A 159 11.86 -10.69 3.00
N GLY A 160 11.08 -11.39 3.83
CA GLY A 160 9.62 -11.19 3.96
C GLY A 160 9.21 -9.74 4.19
N ILE A 161 9.91 -9.03 5.08
CA ILE A 161 9.57 -7.63 5.37
C ILE A 161 9.77 -6.65 4.22
N GLY A 162 10.38 -7.09 3.11
CA GLY A 162 10.43 -6.34 1.87
C GLY A 162 9.11 -6.26 1.11
N ILE A 163 8.12 -7.11 1.41
CA ILE A 163 6.78 -7.07 0.82
C ILE A 163 6.11 -5.70 0.99
N ILE A 164 6.43 -4.99 2.07
CA ILE A 164 5.89 -3.65 2.33
C ILE A 164 6.29 -2.62 1.26
N ASP A 165 7.34 -2.87 0.47
CA ASP A 165 7.80 -1.95 -0.58
C ASP A 165 6.79 -1.85 -1.74
N THR A 166 5.88 -2.82 -1.89
CA THR A 166 4.84 -2.82 -2.92
C THR A 166 3.45 -2.43 -2.45
N ILE A 167 3.27 -1.88 -1.24
CA ILE A 167 1.96 -1.35 -0.82
C ILE A 167 1.42 -0.31 -1.81
N HIS A 168 2.30 0.38 -2.54
CA HIS A 168 1.94 1.34 -3.58
C HIS A 168 1.18 0.72 -4.77
N LEU A 169 1.30 -0.59 -4.98
CA LEU A 169 0.54 -1.31 -6.00
C LEU A 169 -0.95 -1.47 -5.65
N ILE A 170 -1.35 -1.26 -4.38
CA ILE A 170 -2.77 -1.27 -3.98
C ILE A 170 -3.55 -0.25 -4.81
N GLU A 171 -3.09 0.99 -4.84
CA GLU A 171 -3.69 2.08 -5.62
C GLU A 171 -3.66 1.81 -7.13
N VAL A 172 -2.58 1.17 -7.61
CA VAL A 172 -2.49 0.76 -9.03
C VAL A 172 -3.56 -0.27 -9.35
N ALA A 173 -3.75 -1.28 -8.51
CA ALA A 173 -4.78 -2.29 -8.71
C ALA A 173 -6.18 -1.66 -8.75
N ARG A 174 -6.48 -0.74 -7.82
CA ARG A 174 -7.75 0.01 -7.83
C ARG A 174 -7.90 0.89 -9.07
N ALA A 175 -6.82 1.50 -9.55
CA ALA A 175 -6.83 2.32 -10.75
C ALA A 175 -7.14 1.51 -12.01
N VAL A 176 -6.56 0.30 -12.15
CA VAL A 176 -6.88 -0.62 -13.27
C VAL A 176 -8.38 -0.90 -13.33
N GLU A 177 -9.04 -1.14 -12.20
CA GLU A 177 -10.49 -1.36 -12.18
C GLU A 177 -11.29 -0.13 -12.65
N LYS A 178 -10.83 1.09 -12.35
CA LYS A 178 -11.49 2.32 -12.80
C LYS A 178 -11.22 2.64 -14.27
N LEU A 179 -10.17 2.05 -14.84
CA LEU A 179 -9.85 2.14 -16.26
C LEU A 179 -10.50 1.02 -17.09
N SER A 180 -11.02 -0.03 -16.45
CA SER A 180 -11.72 -1.12 -17.13
C SER A 180 -12.88 -0.56 -17.97
N GLY A 181 -12.94 -0.95 -19.24
CA GLY A 181 -13.90 -0.44 -20.22
C GLY A 181 -13.54 0.91 -20.88
N ALA A 182 -12.44 1.56 -20.51
CA ALA A 182 -11.91 2.69 -21.27
C ALA A 182 -11.51 2.25 -22.69
N ARG A 183 -11.74 3.10 -23.70
CA ARG A 183 -11.41 2.74 -25.10
C ARG A 183 -9.92 2.52 -25.30
N SER A 184 -9.10 3.20 -24.49
CA SER A 184 -7.65 3.12 -24.55
C SER A 184 -7.07 1.85 -23.89
N LEU A 185 -7.86 1.04 -23.21
CA LEU A 185 -7.44 -0.21 -22.57
C LEU A 185 -8.09 -1.40 -23.30
N SER A 186 -7.32 -2.10 -24.13
CA SER A 186 -7.86 -3.28 -24.80
C SER A 186 -8.09 -4.43 -23.81
N LYS A 187 -9.01 -5.33 -24.14
CA LYS A 187 -9.28 -6.53 -23.33
C LYS A 187 -8.03 -7.40 -23.13
N ALA A 188 -7.15 -7.46 -24.13
CA ALA A 188 -5.91 -8.24 -24.05
C ALA A 188 -4.91 -7.60 -23.08
N GLU A 189 -4.74 -6.27 -23.13
CA GLU A 189 -3.88 -5.54 -22.19
C GLU A 189 -4.43 -5.64 -20.75
N GLU A 190 -5.75 -5.49 -20.57
CA GLU A 190 -6.38 -5.64 -19.26
C GLU A 190 -6.18 -7.06 -18.71
N ALA A 191 -6.37 -8.09 -19.54
CA ALA A 191 -6.15 -9.48 -19.15
C ALA A 191 -4.69 -9.73 -18.75
N ALA A 192 -3.72 -9.19 -19.49
CA ALA A 192 -2.29 -9.32 -19.17
C ALA A 192 -1.94 -8.66 -17.83
N ILE A 193 -2.46 -7.45 -17.57
CA ILE A 193 -2.25 -6.75 -16.29
C ILE A 193 -2.89 -7.53 -15.13
N ARG A 194 -4.12 -8.04 -15.31
CA ARG A 194 -4.79 -8.88 -14.30
C ARG A 194 -4.03 -10.19 -14.05
N SER A 195 -3.44 -10.79 -15.09
CA SER A 195 -2.57 -11.97 -14.95
C SER A 195 -1.39 -11.68 -14.05
N TRP A 196 -0.69 -10.56 -14.27
CA TRP A 196 0.44 -10.15 -13.44
C TRP A 196 0.06 -10.05 -11.95
N PHE A 197 -1.07 -9.40 -11.65
CA PHE A 197 -1.56 -9.30 -10.27
C PHE A 197 -2.00 -10.66 -9.70
N SER A 198 -2.58 -11.53 -10.52
CA SER A 198 -2.91 -12.90 -10.09
C SER A 198 -1.66 -13.71 -9.78
N GLU A 199 -0.62 -13.62 -10.61
CA GLU A 199 0.67 -14.28 -10.38
C GLU A 199 1.35 -13.75 -9.12
N TYR A 200 1.36 -12.42 -8.92
CA TYR A 200 1.92 -11.82 -7.72
C TYR A 200 1.14 -12.19 -6.45
N LEU A 201 -0.19 -12.23 -6.55
CA LEU A 201 -1.06 -12.70 -5.46
C LEU A 201 -0.78 -14.16 -5.10
N THR A 202 -0.57 -15.04 -6.08
CA THR A 202 -0.14 -16.41 -5.81
C THR A 202 1.22 -16.43 -5.11
N TRP A 203 2.18 -15.64 -5.58
CA TRP A 203 3.51 -15.61 -4.97
C TRP A 203 3.48 -15.08 -3.52
N ILE A 204 2.80 -13.95 -3.24
CA ILE A 204 2.74 -13.34 -1.90
C ILE A 204 1.97 -14.21 -0.88
N THR A 205 1.13 -15.13 -1.34
CA THR A 205 0.33 -16.03 -0.47
C THR A 205 0.96 -17.40 -0.26
N THR A 206 1.93 -17.80 -1.08
CA THR A 206 2.52 -19.15 -1.06
C THR A 206 4.02 -19.18 -0.80
N HIS A 207 4.76 -18.14 -1.20
CA HIS A 207 6.21 -18.10 -1.01
C HIS A 207 6.57 -17.86 0.47
N PRO A 208 7.66 -18.44 1.01
CA PRO A 208 8.08 -18.24 2.40
C PRO A 208 8.15 -16.78 2.84
N TYR A 209 8.70 -15.88 2.00
CA TYR A 209 8.71 -14.43 2.30
C TYR A 209 7.32 -13.81 2.44
N GLY A 210 6.36 -14.26 1.61
CA GLY A 210 4.97 -13.82 1.73
C GLY A 210 4.33 -14.33 3.01
N ILE A 211 4.62 -15.58 3.40
CA ILE A 211 4.15 -16.18 4.65
C ILE A 211 4.78 -15.48 5.87
N ASP A 212 6.08 -15.18 5.84
CA ASP A 212 6.77 -14.45 6.91
C ASP A 212 6.13 -13.08 7.16
N GLU A 213 5.84 -12.35 6.07
CA GLU A 213 5.17 -11.05 6.17
C GLU A 213 3.73 -11.18 6.69
N ARG A 214 2.99 -12.19 6.20
CA ARG A 214 1.64 -12.50 6.66
C ARG A 214 1.60 -12.70 8.17
N GLU A 215 2.57 -13.42 8.73
CA GLU A 215 2.66 -13.72 10.16
C GLU A 215 3.29 -12.62 11.02
N ALA A 216 3.70 -11.50 10.42
CA ALA A 216 4.17 -10.36 11.18
C ALA A 216 3.04 -9.81 12.09
N LYS A 217 3.39 -9.54 13.36
CA LYS A 217 2.42 -9.17 14.40
C LYS A 217 2.08 -7.69 14.43
N ASN A 218 2.74 -6.87 13.62
CA ASN A 218 2.63 -5.42 13.57
C ASN A 218 2.09 -4.97 12.20
N ASN A 219 2.30 -3.70 11.85
CA ASN A 219 1.87 -3.11 10.57
C ASN A 219 2.23 -3.93 9.32
N HIS A 220 3.28 -4.73 9.32
CA HIS A 220 3.63 -5.59 8.19
C HIS A 220 2.51 -6.60 7.85
N GLY A 221 1.93 -7.26 8.87
CA GLY A 221 0.83 -8.20 8.68
C GLY A 221 -0.45 -7.50 8.19
N THR A 222 -0.69 -6.27 8.66
CA THR A 222 -1.79 -5.42 8.18
C THR A 222 -1.61 -5.09 6.70
N TRP A 223 -0.44 -4.60 6.31
CA TRP A 223 -0.16 -4.23 4.93
C TRP A 223 -0.11 -5.42 3.98
N TRP A 224 0.25 -6.61 4.47
CA TRP A 224 0.09 -7.85 3.71
C TRP A 224 -1.39 -8.12 3.39
N VAL A 225 -2.30 -8.03 4.37
CA VAL A 225 -3.74 -8.24 4.15
C VAL A 225 -4.31 -7.16 3.22
N ALA A 226 -3.90 -5.90 3.37
CA ALA A 226 -4.32 -4.83 2.47
C ALA A 226 -3.91 -5.08 1.01
N GLN A 227 -2.69 -5.58 0.78
CA GLN A 227 -2.22 -5.98 -0.55
C GLN A 227 -3.01 -7.16 -1.10
N VAL A 228 -3.19 -8.23 -0.33
CA VAL A 228 -3.98 -9.41 -0.74
C VAL A 228 -5.41 -9.01 -1.07
N ALA A 229 -6.06 -8.18 -0.27
CA ALA A 229 -7.41 -7.68 -0.54
C ALA A 229 -7.51 -6.95 -1.88
N ALA A 230 -6.59 -6.01 -2.14
CA ALA A 230 -6.59 -5.23 -3.38
C ALA A 230 -6.33 -6.10 -4.62
N PHE A 231 -5.34 -6.99 -4.54
CA PHE A 231 -4.93 -7.82 -5.68
C PHE A 231 -5.94 -8.93 -5.96
N ALA A 232 -6.53 -9.53 -4.92
CA ALA A 232 -7.59 -10.51 -5.05
C ALA A 232 -8.86 -9.89 -5.65
N HIS A 233 -9.19 -8.66 -5.28
CA HIS A 233 -10.34 -7.95 -5.85
C HIS A 233 -10.15 -7.71 -7.36
N LEU A 234 -8.97 -7.22 -7.77
CA LEU A 234 -8.65 -7.06 -9.19
C LEU A 234 -8.57 -8.41 -9.93
N ALA A 235 -8.03 -9.45 -9.32
CA ALA A 235 -7.89 -10.76 -9.95
C ALA A 235 -9.16 -11.62 -9.91
N GLY A 236 -10.23 -11.16 -9.24
CA GLY A 236 -11.48 -11.92 -9.09
C GLY A 236 -11.33 -13.18 -8.23
N LYS A 237 -10.45 -13.16 -7.21
CA LYS A 237 -10.16 -14.30 -6.33
C LYS A 237 -10.99 -14.21 -5.03
N SER A 238 -12.24 -14.66 -5.10
CA SER A 238 -13.19 -14.56 -3.98
C SER A 238 -12.74 -15.32 -2.72
N ASP A 239 -12.06 -16.44 -2.88
CA ASP A 239 -11.45 -17.24 -1.80
C ASP A 239 -10.43 -16.40 -1.00
N GLN A 240 -9.59 -15.64 -1.69
CA GLN A 240 -8.59 -14.78 -1.05
C GLN A 240 -9.22 -13.56 -0.39
N LEU A 241 -10.32 -13.02 -0.94
CA LEU A 241 -11.09 -11.95 -0.29
C LEU A 241 -11.74 -12.43 1.02
N GLU A 242 -12.30 -13.64 1.01
CA GLU A 242 -12.86 -14.29 2.21
C GLU A 242 -11.77 -14.54 3.25
N TYR A 243 -10.63 -15.08 2.83
CA TYR A 243 -9.48 -15.28 3.70
C TYR A 243 -9.02 -13.96 4.35
N ALA A 244 -8.92 -12.88 3.57
CA ALA A 244 -8.51 -11.56 4.07
C ALA A 244 -9.51 -10.98 5.08
N ARG A 245 -10.83 -11.10 4.83
CA ARG A 245 -11.87 -10.68 5.80
C ARG A 245 -11.74 -11.44 7.11
N ASN A 246 -11.60 -12.76 7.03
CA ASN A 246 -11.46 -13.60 8.21
C ASN A 246 -10.18 -13.29 8.99
N ARG A 247 -9.05 -13.09 8.31
CA ARG A 247 -7.78 -12.72 8.98
C ARG A 247 -7.85 -11.35 9.65
N TYR A 248 -8.55 -10.37 9.07
CA TYR A 248 -8.80 -9.09 9.74
C TYR A 248 -9.54 -9.29 11.07
N LYS A 249 -10.65 -10.04 11.05
CA LYS A 249 -11.52 -10.27 12.21
C LYS A 249 -10.88 -11.13 13.29
N SER A 250 -10.14 -12.18 12.91
CA SER A 250 -9.66 -13.20 13.84
C SER A 250 -8.19 -13.04 14.25
N VAL A 251 -7.37 -12.35 13.44
CA VAL A 251 -5.93 -12.20 13.70
C VAL A 251 -5.56 -10.74 13.91
N LEU A 252 -5.80 -9.87 12.94
CA LEU A 252 -5.28 -8.50 12.97
C LEU A 252 -5.92 -7.67 14.09
N LEU A 253 -7.25 -7.47 14.04
CA LEU A 253 -7.93 -6.61 14.99
C LEU A 253 -7.78 -7.12 16.44
N PRO A 254 -7.98 -8.42 16.76
CA PRO A 254 -7.83 -8.92 18.12
C PRO A 254 -6.40 -8.90 18.67
N SER A 255 -5.39 -9.06 17.81
CA SER A 255 -3.99 -9.21 18.27
C SER A 255 -3.21 -7.91 18.27
N GLN A 256 -3.58 -6.93 17.43
CA GLN A 256 -2.81 -5.70 17.27
C GLN A 256 -3.37 -4.50 18.03
N MET A 257 -4.69 -4.40 18.18
CA MET A 257 -5.34 -3.24 18.81
C MET A 257 -5.54 -3.48 20.31
N ALA A 258 -5.14 -2.52 21.14
CA ALA A 258 -5.41 -2.52 22.57
C ALA A 258 -6.83 -2.01 22.88
N PRO A 259 -7.37 -2.23 24.11
CA PRO A 259 -8.72 -1.82 24.46
C PRO A 259 -9.01 -0.32 24.31
N ASP A 260 -7.98 0.53 24.36
CA ASP A 260 -8.06 1.98 24.19
C ASP A 260 -8.00 2.43 22.72
N GLY A 261 -7.88 1.51 21.76
CA GLY A 261 -7.77 1.79 20.33
C GLY A 261 -6.33 1.96 19.84
N SER A 262 -5.33 1.97 20.73
CA SER A 262 -3.93 2.07 20.35
C SER A 262 -3.38 0.79 19.73
N PHE A 263 -2.24 0.87 19.04
CA PHE A 263 -1.50 -0.28 18.53
C PHE A 263 -0.16 -0.44 19.27
N PRO A 264 -0.05 -1.29 20.31
CA PRO A 264 1.11 -1.31 21.21
C PRO A 264 2.46 -1.59 20.55
N LEU A 265 2.50 -2.42 19.50
CA LEU A 265 3.76 -2.69 18.79
C LEU A 265 4.24 -1.50 17.96
N GLU A 266 3.32 -0.64 17.52
CA GLU A 266 3.65 0.60 16.82
C GLU A 266 4.12 1.68 17.80
N LEU A 267 3.48 1.74 18.98
CA LEU A 267 3.87 2.66 20.06
C LEU A 267 5.28 2.39 20.64
N LYS A 268 5.78 1.16 20.50
CA LYS A 268 7.14 0.78 20.93
C LYS A 268 8.24 1.16 19.94
N ARG A 269 7.89 1.72 18.77
CA ARG A 269 8.86 2.09 17.74
C ARG A 269 9.51 3.43 18.05
N THR A 270 10.65 3.68 17.39
CA THR A 270 11.38 4.96 17.46
C THR A 270 10.60 6.15 16.89
N LYS A 271 9.58 5.90 16.05
CA LYS A 271 8.69 6.92 15.46
C LYS A 271 7.22 6.54 15.66
N PRO A 272 6.73 6.45 16.91
CA PRO A 272 5.48 5.76 17.22
C PRO A 272 4.26 6.44 16.61
N PHE A 273 4.24 7.77 16.55
CA PHE A 273 3.18 8.53 15.89
C PHE A 273 2.99 8.12 14.42
N ASN A 274 4.09 8.04 13.67
CA ASN A 274 4.06 7.67 12.25
C ASN A 274 3.63 6.21 12.06
N TYR A 275 4.12 5.29 12.89
CA TYR A 275 3.74 3.89 12.81
C TYR A 275 2.28 3.65 13.20
N SER A 276 1.74 4.39 14.17
CA SER A 276 0.31 4.32 14.53
C SER A 276 -0.58 4.77 13.37
N ILE A 277 -0.27 5.90 12.73
CA ILE A 277 -1.01 6.38 11.54
C ILE A 277 -0.90 5.36 10.42
N PHE A 278 0.32 4.91 10.13
CA PHE A 278 0.60 3.98 9.04
C PHE A 278 -0.14 2.64 9.19
N ASN A 279 -0.26 2.11 10.42
CA ASN A 279 -1.04 0.90 10.66
C ASN A 279 -2.54 1.15 10.56
N LEU A 280 -3.05 2.26 11.11
CA LEU A 280 -4.48 2.60 11.03
C LEU A 280 -4.92 2.80 9.57
N ASP A 281 -4.09 3.42 8.74
CA ASP A 281 -4.33 3.57 7.29
C ASP A 281 -4.44 2.20 6.61
N GLY A 282 -3.56 1.26 6.95
CA GLY A 282 -3.63 -0.12 6.47
C GLY A 282 -4.95 -0.81 6.86
N MET A 283 -5.36 -0.69 8.12
CA MET A 283 -6.66 -1.22 8.60
C MET A 283 -7.85 -0.58 7.86
N ALA A 284 -7.81 0.74 7.66
CA ALA A 284 -8.85 1.45 6.90
C ALA A 284 -8.94 0.99 5.45
N ILE A 285 -7.82 0.74 4.78
CA ILE A 285 -7.79 0.21 3.40
C ILE A 285 -8.41 -1.19 3.36
N ILE A 286 -8.08 -2.06 4.32
CA ILE A 286 -8.70 -3.38 4.44
C ILE A 286 -10.21 -3.25 4.55
N CYS A 287 -10.71 -2.41 5.47
CA CYS A 287 -12.14 -2.17 5.64
C CYS A 287 -12.78 -1.62 4.37
N GLN A 288 -12.13 -0.68 3.69
CA GLN A 288 -12.64 -0.05 2.48
C GLN A 288 -12.76 -1.01 1.30
N ILE A 289 -11.83 -1.96 1.15
CA ILE A 289 -11.82 -2.91 0.03
C ILE A 289 -12.71 -4.11 0.30
N LEU A 290 -12.73 -4.60 1.54
CA LEU A 290 -13.35 -5.89 1.86
C LEU A 290 -14.78 -5.80 2.37
N SER A 291 -15.25 -4.63 2.79
CA SER A 291 -16.63 -4.49 3.28
C SER A 291 -17.66 -4.70 2.18
N THR A 292 -18.74 -5.41 2.50
CA THR A 292 -19.95 -5.50 1.68
C THR A 292 -21.14 -4.94 2.47
N PRO A 293 -22.33 -4.76 1.86
CA PRO A 293 -23.53 -4.38 2.60
C PRO A 293 -23.88 -5.37 3.73
N GLU A 294 -23.59 -6.66 3.55
CA GLU A 294 -23.87 -7.74 4.50
C GLU A 294 -22.74 -7.94 5.52
N ASP A 295 -21.49 -7.62 5.14
CA ASP A 295 -20.32 -7.75 6.00
C ASP A 295 -19.48 -6.47 6.00
N ASN A 296 -19.89 -5.51 6.83
CA ASN A 296 -19.24 -4.21 6.92
C ASN A 296 -18.17 -4.17 8.03
N LEU A 297 -16.89 -4.18 7.63
CA LEU A 297 -15.75 -4.18 8.54
C LEU A 297 -15.54 -2.84 9.26
N TRP A 298 -16.11 -1.73 8.76
CA TRP A 298 -16.03 -0.44 9.46
C TRP A 298 -16.85 -0.43 10.75
N THR A 299 -17.98 -1.14 10.75
CA THR A 299 -18.87 -1.27 11.91
C THR A 299 -18.66 -2.56 12.69
N TYR A 300 -17.77 -3.44 12.22
CA TYR A 300 -17.41 -4.65 12.93
C TYR A 300 -16.64 -4.30 14.22
N THR A 301 -17.08 -4.87 15.34
CA THR A 301 -16.46 -4.70 16.65
C THR A 301 -16.27 -6.03 17.34
N LEU A 302 -15.17 -6.17 18.08
CA LEU A 302 -14.97 -7.27 19.01
C LEU A 302 -15.92 -7.13 20.22
N PRO A 303 -16.16 -8.21 20.99
CA PRO A 303 -17.02 -8.15 22.18
C PRO A 303 -16.60 -7.12 23.24
N ASP A 304 -15.32 -6.73 23.27
CA ASP A 304 -14.76 -5.70 24.16
C ASP A 304 -14.77 -4.26 23.57
N GLY A 305 -15.46 -4.09 22.44
CA GLY A 305 -15.66 -2.80 21.76
C GLY A 305 -14.48 -2.34 20.91
N ARG A 306 -13.39 -3.12 20.76
CA ARG A 306 -12.33 -2.80 19.78
C ARG A 306 -12.86 -2.87 18.35
N GLY A 307 -12.47 -1.90 17.53
CA GLY A 307 -12.91 -1.73 16.15
C GLY A 307 -12.36 -0.44 15.56
N MET A 308 -12.66 -0.17 14.28
CA MET A 308 -12.13 1.00 13.57
C MET A 308 -12.45 2.31 14.25
N GLN A 309 -13.64 2.44 14.84
CA GLN A 309 -14.03 3.63 15.60
C GLN A 309 -13.04 3.92 16.74
N LYS A 310 -12.69 2.93 17.58
CA LYS A 310 -11.72 3.12 18.67
C LYS A 310 -10.34 3.52 18.16
N GLY A 311 -9.87 2.91 17.07
CA GLY A 311 -8.58 3.26 16.48
C GLY A 311 -8.53 4.73 16.02
N ILE A 312 -9.63 5.22 15.43
CA ILE A 312 -9.76 6.62 15.01
C ILE A 312 -9.88 7.54 16.22
N GLU A 313 -10.69 7.20 17.21
CA GLU A 313 -10.84 7.96 18.46
C GLU A 313 -9.51 8.13 19.20
N PHE A 314 -8.69 7.07 19.24
CA PHE A 314 -7.34 7.13 19.82
C PHE A 314 -6.43 8.13 19.09
N LEU A 315 -6.39 8.11 17.76
CA LEU A 315 -5.46 8.96 16.99
C LEU A 315 -5.95 10.38 16.75
N TYR A 316 -7.27 10.61 16.69
CA TYR A 316 -7.86 11.88 16.28
C TYR A 316 -7.34 13.12 17.05
N PRO A 317 -7.22 13.11 18.39
CA PRO A 317 -6.70 14.26 19.14
C PRO A 317 -5.31 14.67 18.67
N PHE A 318 -4.46 13.70 18.32
CA PHE A 318 -3.07 13.90 17.94
C PHE A 318 -2.88 14.23 16.46
N LEU A 319 -3.84 13.86 15.61
CA LEU A 319 -3.91 14.34 14.24
C LEU A 319 -4.31 15.83 14.20
N ARG A 320 -5.22 16.24 15.08
CA ARG A 320 -5.61 17.65 15.24
C ARG A 320 -4.49 18.48 15.86
N GLU A 321 -3.84 17.96 16.88
CA GLU A 321 -2.75 18.62 17.59
C GLU A 321 -1.58 17.65 17.84
N LYS A 322 -0.59 17.65 16.94
CA LYS A 322 0.57 16.75 17.05
C LYS A 322 1.41 17.00 18.31
N SER A 323 1.42 18.22 18.85
CA SER A 323 2.13 18.57 20.09
C SER A 323 1.59 17.82 21.31
N ALA A 324 0.34 17.37 21.29
CA ALA A 324 -0.31 16.65 22.38
C ALA A 324 0.06 15.15 22.45
N TRP A 325 0.85 14.64 21.49
CA TRP A 325 1.26 13.23 21.45
C TRP A 325 2.08 12.83 22.69
N PRO A 326 1.63 11.84 23.49
CA PRO A 326 2.24 11.55 24.80
C PRO A 326 3.40 10.54 24.73
N PHE A 327 3.69 9.99 23.56
CA PHE A 327 4.77 9.01 23.35
C PHE A 327 6.02 9.69 22.74
N PRO A 328 7.16 9.00 22.61
CA PRO A 328 8.34 9.55 21.96
C PRO A 328 8.05 10.21 20.61
N LYS A 329 8.75 11.30 20.31
CA LYS A 329 8.59 12.11 19.11
C LYS A 329 9.44 11.59 17.94
#